data_AF-A0A6N9BVB8-F1
#
_entry.id   AF-A0A6N9BVB8-F1
#
_cell.length_a   1.000
_cell.length_b   1.000
_cell.length_c   1.000
_cell.angle_alpha   90.00
_cell.angle_beta   90.00
_cell.angle_gamma   90.00
#
_symmetry.space_group_name_H-M   'P 1'
#
loop_
_entity.id
_entity.type
_entity.pdbx_description
1 polymer ?
#
loop_
_entity_poly.entity_id
_entity_poly.type
_entity_poly.pdbx_seq_one_letter_code
_entity_poly.pdbx_strand_id
1 'polypeptide(L)'
;MVELRSVCEDILDDVEGSLGCAAIDLETGSTLAAACRADAVLDARGVDVISVAVSEMFHGKLIRQFHRAWSGGAAAPERFVREVQMATANSYQFMSVVPGWDDCLLVLITDRSVSLGLGWMAVHQGLSRIAELPRPDAPALARTPPHVAPPPGRAPRRGAGPPPGAGRAARARRRPPRP
;
A
#
# COMPACT_ATOMS: atom_id res chain seq x y z
N MET A 1 16.10 14.91 5.40
CA MET A 1 14.84 14.70 6.15
C MET A 1 14.25 16.01 6.66
N VAL A 2 15.02 16.88 7.33
CA VAL A 2 14.55 18.23 7.72
C VAL A 2 14.07 19.03 6.51
N GLU A 3 14.87 19.10 5.44
CA GLU A 3 14.54 19.86 4.23
C GLU A 3 13.22 19.43 3.54
N LEU A 4 12.97 18.13 3.42
CA LEU A 4 11.73 17.62 2.78
C LEU A 4 10.50 17.96 3.61
N ARG A 5 10.61 17.85 4.93
CA ARG A 5 9.56 18.26 5.86
C ARG A 5 9.32 19.77 5.79
N SER A 6 10.36 20.58 5.71
CA SER A 6 10.23 22.03 5.56
C SER A 6 9.49 22.40 4.28
N VAL A 7 9.73 21.70 3.17
CA VAL A 7 8.91 21.90 1.94
C VAL A 7 7.44 21.56 2.19
N CYS A 8 7.13 20.46 2.89
CA CYS A 8 5.74 20.15 3.26
C CYS A 8 5.11 21.23 4.15
N GLU A 9 5.86 21.78 5.11
CA GLU A 9 5.40 22.85 5.99
C GLU A 9 5.12 24.13 5.20
N ASP A 10 6.03 24.52 4.30
CA ASP A 10 5.86 25.70 3.45
C ASP A 10 4.63 25.57 2.54
N ILE A 11 4.40 24.40 1.93
CA ILE A 11 3.20 24.17 1.10
C ILE A 11 1.92 24.37 1.91
N LEU A 12 1.92 23.97 3.19
CA LEU A 12 0.76 24.19 4.04
C LEU A 12 0.56 25.67 4.33
N ASP A 13 1.63 26.41 4.57
CA ASP A 13 1.58 27.85 4.87
C ASP A 13 1.20 28.69 3.64
N ASP A 14 1.54 28.24 2.44
CA ASP A 14 1.17 28.90 1.18
C ASP A 14 -0.31 28.72 0.81
N VAL A 15 -0.99 27.70 1.38
CA VAL A 15 -2.38 27.38 1.07
C VAL A 15 -3.25 27.45 2.32
N GLU A 16 -3.94 28.57 2.49
CA GLU A 16 -4.99 28.71 3.51
C GLU A 16 -6.10 27.68 3.26
N GLY A 17 -6.47 26.90 4.29
CA GLY A 17 -7.40 25.76 4.15
C GLY A 17 -6.71 24.42 3.84
N SER A 18 -5.37 24.38 3.82
CA SER A 18 -4.62 23.13 3.81
C SER A 18 -4.72 22.40 5.15
N LEU A 19 -4.84 21.07 5.10
CA LEU A 19 -5.03 20.19 6.24
C LEU A 19 -3.77 19.37 6.52
N GLY A 20 -3.09 18.91 5.46
CA GLY A 20 -1.86 18.15 5.60
C GLY A 20 -1.16 17.91 4.27
N CYS A 21 0.16 17.75 4.35
CA CYS A 21 1.03 17.49 3.22
C CYS A 21 2.01 16.37 3.60
N ALA A 22 2.22 15.42 2.70
CA ALA A 22 3.13 14.30 2.94
C ALA A 22 3.87 13.88 1.67
N ALA A 23 5.13 13.51 1.83
CA ALA A 23 5.92 12.80 0.85
C ALA A 23 5.97 11.32 1.23
N ILE A 24 5.64 10.43 0.30
CA ILE A 24 5.43 9.00 0.53
C ILE A 24 6.29 8.20 -0.46
N ASP A 25 6.96 7.17 0.05
CA ASP A 25 7.64 6.18 -0.76
C ASP A 25 6.62 5.14 -1.26
N LEU A 26 6.43 5.06 -2.57
CA LEU A 26 5.46 4.21 -3.24
C LEU A 26 5.91 2.75 -3.42
N GLU A 27 7.16 2.39 -3.09
CA GLU A 27 7.62 1.00 -3.06
C GLU A 27 7.28 0.36 -1.72
N THR A 28 7.51 1.10 -0.64
CA THR A 28 7.33 0.62 0.74
C THR A 28 5.99 1.02 1.34
N GLY A 29 5.33 2.05 0.81
CA GLY A 29 4.17 2.69 1.42
C GLY A 29 4.51 3.51 2.67
N SER A 30 5.79 3.82 2.89
CA SER A 30 6.26 4.55 4.08
C SER A 30 6.22 6.06 3.87
N THR A 31 5.84 6.78 4.91
CA THR A 31 5.91 8.25 4.93
C THR A 31 7.37 8.70 5.05
N LEU A 32 7.87 9.45 4.06
CA LEU A 32 9.23 10.03 4.05
C LEU A 32 9.27 11.35 4.84
N ALA A 33 8.24 12.16 4.70
CA ALA A 33 8.01 13.38 5.47
C ALA A 33 6.52 13.70 5.51
N ALA A 34 6.07 14.33 6.58
CA ALA A 34 4.71 14.83 6.67
C ALA A 34 4.64 16.08 7.55
N ALA A 35 3.71 16.96 7.20
CA ALA A 35 3.28 18.10 7.98
C ALA A 35 1.74 18.09 8.02
N CYS A 36 1.16 18.41 9.17
CA CYS A 36 -0.29 18.54 9.33
C CYS A 36 -0.63 19.70 10.25
N ARG A 37 -1.79 20.32 10.04
CA ARG A 37 -2.34 21.30 10.98
C ARG A 37 -2.86 20.57 12.22
N ALA A 38 -2.69 21.15 13.41
CA ALA A 38 -2.95 20.49 14.69
C ALA A 38 -4.43 20.11 14.92
N ASP A 39 -5.33 20.70 14.18
CA ASP A 39 -6.78 20.52 14.18
C ASP A 39 -7.30 19.75 12.95
N ALA A 40 -6.41 19.33 12.04
CA ALA A 40 -6.77 18.57 10.87
C ALA A 40 -7.07 17.10 11.21
N VAL A 41 -8.00 16.51 10.45
CA VAL A 41 -8.34 15.06 10.49
C VAL A 41 -7.11 14.15 10.24
N LEU A 42 -6.01 14.70 9.70
CA LEU A 42 -4.73 14.01 9.57
C LEU A 42 -3.92 14.11 10.87
N ASP A 43 -4.18 13.20 11.80
CA ASP A 43 -3.17 12.83 12.79
C ASP A 43 -2.10 11.90 12.16
N ALA A 44 -1.07 11.54 12.92
CA ALA A 44 -0.01 10.66 12.43
C ALA A 44 -0.53 9.30 11.93
N ARG A 45 -1.64 8.80 12.47
CA ARG A 45 -2.26 7.53 12.03
C ARG A 45 -3.03 7.70 10.72
N GLY A 46 -3.64 8.87 10.51
CA GLY A 46 -4.28 9.23 9.26
C GLY A 46 -3.31 9.22 8.08
N VAL A 47 -2.09 9.73 8.27
CA VAL A 47 -1.04 9.77 7.24
C VAL A 47 -0.62 8.36 6.81
N ASP A 48 -0.45 7.42 7.74
CA ASP A 48 -0.07 6.04 7.41
C ASP A 48 -1.16 5.33 6.59
N VAL A 49 -2.43 5.51 6.95
CA VAL A 49 -3.56 4.92 6.21
C VAL A 49 -3.64 5.51 4.79
N ILE A 50 -3.45 6.82 4.66
CA ILE A 50 -3.40 7.50 3.37
C ILE A 50 -2.25 6.95 2.53
N SER A 51 -1.07 6.77 3.12
CA SER A 51 0.11 6.26 2.42
C SER A 51 -0.13 4.88 1.79
N VAL A 52 -0.81 3.99 2.52
CA VAL A 52 -1.22 2.68 2.00
C VAL A 52 -2.24 2.80 0.87
N ALA A 53 -3.30 3.58 1.07
CA ALA A 53 -4.36 3.75 0.07
C ALA A 53 -3.81 4.36 -1.23
N VAL A 54 -2.91 5.33 -1.09
CA VAL A 54 -2.27 6.03 -2.20
C VAL A 54 -1.29 5.13 -2.94
N SER A 55 -0.51 4.30 -2.22
CA SER A 55 0.35 3.30 -2.85
C SER A 55 -0.45 2.31 -3.72
N GLU A 56 -1.65 1.90 -3.28
CA GLU A 56 -2.56 1.08 -4.09
C GLU A 56 -3.13 1.83 -5.32
N MET A 57 -3.34 3.15 -5.23
CA MET A 57 -3.84 3.95 -6.37
C MET A 57 -2.79 4.20 -7.45
N PHE A 58 -1.50 4.23 -7.09
CA PHE A 58 -0.41 4.48 -8.04
C PHE A 58 0.31 3.21 -8.48
N HIS A 59 0.29 2.17 -7.64
CA HIS A 59 1.05 0.93 -7.86
C HIS A 59 0.27 -0.34 -7.49
N GLY A 60 -1.04 -0.26 -7.27
CA GLY A 60 -1.84 -1.42 -6.93
C GLY A 60 -1.95 -2.43 -8.07
N LYS A 61 -2.38 -3.65 -7.72
CA LYS A 61 -2.55 -4.74 -8.69
C LYS A 61 -3.55 -4.37 -9.79
N LEU A 62 -4.64 -3.69 -9.45
CA LEU A 62 -5.67 -3.28 -10.41
C LEU A 62 -5.14 -2.23 -11.39
N ILE A 63 -4.32 -1.29 -10.94
CA ILE A 63 -3.69 -0.28 -11.80
C ILE A 63 -2.73 -0.93 -12.79
N ARG A 64 -1.94 -1.91 -12.35
CA ARG A 64 -1.08 -2.71 -13.26
C ARG A 64 -1.89 -3.51 -14.28
N GLN A 65 -3.05 -4.05 -13.89
CA GLN A 65 -3.94 -4.76 -14.81
C GLN A 65 -4.59 -3.80 -15.81
N PHE A 66 -5.10 -2.67 -15.34
CA PHE A 66 -5.66 -1.59 -16.17
C PHE A 66 -4.62 -1.14 -17.20
N HIS A 67 -3.39 -0.86 -16.76
CA HIS A 67 -2.30 -0.51 -17.65
C HIS A 67 -2.10 -1.58 -18.73
N ARG A 68 -1.95 -2.86 -18.37
CA ARG A 68 -1.72 -3.94 -19.35
C ARG A 68 -2.84 -4.04 -20.38
N ALA A 69 -4.09 -3.82 -19.95
CA ALA A 69 -5.24 -3.79 -20.85
C ALA A 69 -5.19 -2.58 -21.78
N TRP A 70 -4.86 -1.40 -21.24
CA TRP A 70 -4.75 -0.14 -22.00
C TRP A 70 -3.59 -0.16 -23.01
N SER A 71 -2.45 -0.73 -22.63
CA SER A 71 -1.23 -0.77 -23.45
C SER A 71 -1.21 -1.91 -24.48
N GLY A 72 -2.27 -2.70 -24.58
CA GLY A 72 -2.33 -3.86 -25.48
C GLY A 72 -1.29 -4.94 -25.15
N GLY A 73 -0.90 -5.07 -23.89
CA GLY A 73 0.10 -6.04 -23.44
C GLY A 73 1.55 -5.57 -23.53
N ALA A 74 1.82 -4.32 -23.96
CA ALA A 74 3.15 -3.73 -23.82
C ALA A 74 3.55 -3.59 -22.35
N ALA A 75 4.84 -3.71 -22.08
CA ALA A 75 5.40 -3.52 -20.74
C ALA A 75 4.93 -2.16 -20.17
N ALA A 76 4.58 -2.15 -18.88
CA ALA A 76 4.19 -0.92 -18.23
C ALA A 76 5.37 0.04 -18.15
N PRO A 77 5.19 1.33 -18.51
CA PRO A 77 6.05 2.35 -17.94
C PRO A 77 6.02 2.14 -16.42
N GLU A 78 7.19 2.19 -15.79
CA GLU A 78 7.20 2.37 -14.34
C GLU A 78 6.32 3.59 -14.03
N ARG A 79 5.35 3.39 -13.13
CA ARG A 79 4.50 4.45 -12.59
C ARG A 79 3.64 5.12 -13.66
N PHE A 80 2.73 4.32 -14.25
CA PHE A 80 1.76 4.77 -15.26
C PHE A 80 0.87 5.93 -14.81
N VAL A 81 0.38 5.88 -13.56
CA VAL A 81 -0.35 6.99 -12.97
C VAL A 81 0.66 8.01 -12.46
N ARG A 82 0.57 9.25 -12.95
CA ARG A 82 1.47 10.34 -12.58
C ARG A 82 0.85 11.30 -11.59
N GLU A 83 -0.43 11.59 -11.77
CA GLU A 83 -1.17 12.53 -10.93
C GLU A 83 -2.57 12.03 -10.68
N VAL A 84 -3.10 12.30 -9.48
CA VAL A 84 -4.47 12.01 -9.10
C VAL A 84 -5.04 13.22 -8.35
N GLN A 85 -6.22 13.64 -8.78
CA GLN A 85 -7.08 14.54 -8.02
C GLN A 85 -8.21 13.71 -7.41
N MET A 86 -8.41 13.81 -6.10
CA MET A 86 -9.55 13.21 -5.42
C MET A 86 -10.37 14.27 -4.70
N ALA A 87 -11.67 14.21 -4.88
CA ALA A 87 -12.63 15.01 -4.13
C ALA A 87 -13.40 14.11 -3.18
N THR A 88 -13.45 14.49 -1.91
CA THR A 88 -14.36 13.89 -0.92
C THR A 88 -15.44 14.89 -0.56
N ALA A 89 -16.35 14.50 0.33
CA ALA A 89 -17.39 15.41 0.85
C ALA A 89 -16.78 16.69 1.46
N ASN A 90 -15.64 16.58 2.14
CA ASN A 90 -15.09 17.65 2.95
C ASN A 90 -13.65 18.06 2.57
N SER A 91 -13.06 17.42 1.56
CA SER A 91 -11.68 17.73 1.16
C SER A 91 -11.43 17.61 -0.33
N TYR A 92 -10.36 18.25 -0.75
CA TYR A 92 -9.65 17.93 -1.96
C TYR A 92 -8.30 17.31 -1.61
N GLN A 93 -7.88 16.34 -2.43
CA GLN A 93 -6.58 15.70 -2.31
C GLN A 93 -5.90 15.77 -3.67
N PHE A 94 -4.65 16.20 -3.64
CA PHE A 94 -3.82 16.41 -4.81
C PHE A 94 -2.58 15.54 -4.64
N MET A 95 -2.33 14.69 -5.62
CA MET A 95 -1.30 13.66 -5.53
C MET A 95 -0.49 13.68 -6.81
N SER A 96 0.83 13.78 -6.71
CA SER A 96 1.70 13.79 -7.89
C SER A 96 3.04 13.12 -7.59
N VAL A 97 3.53 12.36 -8.57
CA VAL A 97 4.85 11.71 -8.51
C VAL A 97 5.93 12.78 -8.61
N VAL A 98 6.94 12.69 -7.74
CA VAL A 98 8.05 13.64 -7.73
C VAL A 98 8.91 13.45 -8.97
N PRO A 99 9.11 14.50 -9.79
CA PRO A 99 9.98 14.41 -10.95
C PRO A 99 11.40 13.97 -10.57
N GLY A 100 11.91 12.93 -11.22
CA GLY A 100 13.23 12.35 -10.93
C GLY A 100 13.24 11.33 -9.78
N TRP A 101 12.19 11.24 -8.97
CA TRP A 101 12.00 10.23 -7.93
C TRP A 101 10.70 9.46 -8.20
N ASP A 102 10.72 8.55 -9.18
CA ASP A 102 9.51 7.89 -9.71
C ASP A 102 8.68 7.12 -8.67
N ASP A 103 9.29 6.71 -7.57
CA ASP A 103 8.72 6.03 -6.43
C ASP A 103 8.50 6.93 -5.22
N CYS A 104 8.59 8.25 -5.37
CA CYS A 104 8.16 9.20 -4.37
C CYS A 104 6.91 9.95 -4.85
N LEU A 105 5.95 10.12 -3.95
CA LEU A 105 4.71 10.83 -4.22
C LEU A 105 4.52 11.94 -3.20
N LEU A 106 4.18 13.13 -3.68
CA LEU A 106 3.70 14.23 -2.86
C LEU A 106 2.17 14.20 -2.79
N VAL A 107 1.64 14.35 -1.59
CA VAL A 107 0.21 14.44 -1.31
C VAL A 107 -0.06 15.76 -0.58
N LEU A 108 -1.02 16.53 -1.07
CA LEU A 108 -1.60 17.69 -0.39
C LEU A 108 -3.08 17.44 -0.16
N ILE A 109 -3.55 17.70 1.05
CA ILE A 109 -4.97 17.60 1.42
C ILE A 109 -5.41 18.98 1.89
N THR A 110 -6.52 19.43 1.35
CA THR A 110 -7.15 20.71 1.70
C THR A 110 -8.60 20.48 2.06
N ASP A 111 -9.23 21.43 2.74
CA ASP A 111 -10.68 21.49 2.81
C ASP A 111 -11.29 21.89 1.44
N ARG A 112 -12.60 22.14 1.41
CA ARG A 112 -13.36 22.53 0.21
C ARG A 112 -13.36 24.02 -0.09
N SER A 113 -12.79 24.85 0.78
CA SER A 113 -12.65 26.29 0.54
C SER A 113 -11.55 26.59 -0.47
N VAL A 114 -10.55 25.72 -0.56
CA VAL A 114 -9.44 25.82 -1.52
C VAL A 114 -9.90 25.45 -2.93
N SER A 115 -9.60 26.31 -3.90
CA SER A 115 -9.84 26.01 -5.31
C SER A 115 -8.89 24.93 -5.84
N LEU A 116 -9.35 24.11 -6.79
CA LEU A 116 -8.52 23.07 -7.41
C LEU A 116 -7.24 23.62 -8.05
N GLY A 117 -7.32 24.79 -8.67
CA GLY A 117 -6.16 25.44 -9.30
C GLY A 117 -5.10 25.84 -8.28
N LEU A 118 -5.50 26.41 -7.14
CA LEU A 118 -4.58 26.78 -6.06
C LEU A 118 -3.89 25.54 -5.48
N GLY A 119 -4.67 24.47 -5.23
CA GLY A 119 -4.11 23.21 -4.73
C GLY A 119 -3.07 22.61 -5.66
N TRP A 120 -3.36 22.54 -6.97
CA TRP A 120 -2.39 22.04 -7.96
C TRP A 120 -1.16 22.94 -8.09
N MET A 121 -1.34 24.26 -8.10
CA MET A 121 -0.23 25.20 -8.17
C MET A 121 0.75 24.98 -7.00
N ALA A 122 0.24 24.85 -5.78
CA ALA A 122 1.05 24.60 -4.59
C ALA A 122 1.79 23.27 -4.67
N VAL A 123 1.12 22.20 -5.13
CA VAL A 123 1.76 20.90 -5.36
C VAL A 123 2.90 21.02 -6.37
N HIS A 124 2.66 21.58 -7.56
CA HIS A 124 3.69 21.67 -8.59
C HIS A 124 4.89 22.52 -8.17
N GLN A 125 4.67 23.63 -7.45
CA GLN A 125 5.76 24.43 -6.87
C GLN A 125 6.56 23.61 -5.85
N GLY A 126 5.86 22.88 -4.98
CA GLY A 126 6.47 21.92 -4.06
C GLY A 126 7.31 20.85 -4.75
N LEU A 127 6.80 20.23 -5.82
CA LEU A 127 7.50 19.22 -6.60
C LEU A 127 8.80 19.76 -7.19
N SER A 128 8.80 20.99 -7.74
CA SER A 128 10.01 21.61 -8.26
C SER A 128 11.08 21.76 -7.18
N ARG A 129 10.69 22.17 -5.97
CA ARG A 129 11.61 22.30 -4.84
C ARG A 129 12.14 20.94 -4.36
N ILE A 130 11.28 19.93 -4.30
CA ILE A 130 11.67 18.57 -3.88
C ILE A 130 12.63 17.93 -4.88
N ALA A 131 12.39 18.11 -6.18
CA ALA A 131 13.22 17.52 -7.25
C ALA A 131 14.68 18.00 -7.21
N GLU A 132 14.95 19.14 -6.60
CA GLU A 132 16.31 19.68 -6.39
C GLU A 132 17.02 19.11 -5.16
N LEU A 133 16.28 18.44 -4.26
CA LEU A 133 16.86 17.85 -3.05
C LEU A 133 17.59 16.54 -3.39
N PRO A 134 18.57 16.12 -2.55
CA PRO A 134 19.04 14.75 -2.57
C PRO A 134 17.93 13.83 -2.09
N ARG A 135 17.69 12.75 -2.83
CA ARG A 135 16.72 11.75 -2.41
C ARG A 135 17.15 11.12 -1.08
N PRO A 136 16.28 11.10 -0.05
CA PRO A 136 16.60 10.38 1.16
C PRO A 136 16.68 8.88 0.84
N ASP A 137 17.78 8.23 1.26
CA ASP A 137 17.86 6.78 1.25
C ASP A 137 16.71 6.25 2.12
N ALA A 138 15.73 5.58 1.50
CA ALA A 138 14.72 4.88 2.25
C ALA A 138 15.44 3.89 3.17
N PRO A 139 15.29 3.97 4.50
CA PRO A 139 15.93 3.00 5.36
C PRO A 139 15.42 1.62 4.93
N ALA A 140 16.34 0.67 4.75
CA ALA A 140 16.02 -0.72 4.46
C ALA A 140 15.34 -1.35 5.69
N LEU A 141 14.12 -0.89 6.01
CA LEU A 141 13.32 -1.48 7.07
C LEU A 141 12.85 -2.83 6.54
N ALA A 142 13.26 -3.87 7.27
CA ALA A 142 12.97 -5.26 7.00
C ALA A 142 11.55 -5.43 6.47
N ARG A 143 11.44 -6.00 5.27
CA ARG A 143 10.21 -6.55 4.70
C ARG A 143 9.50 -7.34 5.80
N THR A 144 8.58 -6.70 6.52
CA THR A 144 7.68 -7.42 7.39
C THR A 144 6.65 -7.96 6.43
N PRO A 145 6.63 -9.27 6.15
CA PRO A 145 5.65 -9.82 5.23
C PRO A 145 4.27 -9.40 5.73
N PRO A 146 3.31 -9.12 4.82
CA PRO A 146 1.95 -8.83 5.22
C PRO A 146 1.50 -9.93 6.18
N HIS A 147 0.92 -9.53 7.32
CA HIS A 147 0.41 -10.47 8.31
C HIS A 147 -0.67 -11.33 7.64
N VAL A 148 -0.24 -12.46 7.05
CA VAL A 148 -1.15 -13.48 6.54
C VAL A 148 -1.84 -14.00 7.78
N ALA A 149 -3.10 -13.63 7.95
CA ALA A 149 -3.96 -14.27 8.94
C ALA A 149 -3.81 -15.79 8.75
N PRO A 150 -3.51 -16.56 9.81
CA PRO A 150 -3.40 -18.00 9.67
C PRO A 150 -4.73 -18.52 9.09
N PRO A 151 -4.69 -19.43 8.11
CA PRO A 151 -5.91 -20.00 7.56
C PRO A 151 -6.73 -20.60 8.72
N PRO A 152 -8.07 -20.46 8.70
CA PRO A 152 -8.91 -21.03 9.75
C PRO A 152 -8.56 -22.51 9.90
N GLY A 153 -8.20 -22.89 11.12
CA GLY A 153 -7.67 -24.21 11.43
C GLY A 153 -8.55 -25.31 10.82
N ARG A 154 -7.94 -26.16 9.98
CA ARG A 154 -8.58 -27.39 9.53
C ARG A 154 -8.94 -28.20 10.77
N ALA A 155 -10.23 -28.46 10.95
CA ALA A 155 -10.73 -29.40 11.95
C ALA A 155 -9.94 -30.73 11.86
N PRO A 156 -9.59 -31.35 12.99
CA PRO A 156 -8.86 -32.61 12.98
C PRO A 156 -9.66 -33.67 12.22
N ARG A 157 -9.05 -34.25 11.19
CA ARG A 157 -9.57 -35.42 10.49
C ARG A 157 -9.70 -36.55 11.50
N ARG A 158 -10.94 -36.88 11.88
CA ARG A 158 -11.26 -38.11 12.60
C ARG A 158 -10.75 -39.30 11.78
N GLY A 159 -10.10 -40.23 12.48
CA GLY A 159 -9.20 -41.24 11.93
C GLY A 159 -9.75 -42.10 10.81
N ALA A 160 -8.88 -42.36 9.84
CA ALA A 160 -9.01 -43.52 8.96
C ALA A 160 -8.80 -44.78 9.82
N GLY A 161 -9.82 -45.64 9.86
CA GLY A 161 -9.74 -46.96 10.46
C GLY A 161 -8.66 -47.83 9.81
N PRO A 162 -8.19 -48.89 10.50
CA PRO A 162 -7.10 -49.71 10.00
C PRO A 162 -7.54 -50.54 8.78
N PRO A 163 -6.63 -50.77 7.81
CA PRO A 163 -6.93 -51.56 6.63
C PRO A 163 -7.09 -53.05 6.99
N PRO A 164 -8.05 -53.77 6.37
CA PRO A 164 -8.22 -55.19 6.61
C PRO A 164 -7.23 -56.01 5.77
N GLY A 165 -6.49 -56.92 6.43
CA GLY A 165 -6.11 -58.19 5.83
C GLY A 165 -4.73 -58.29 5.17
N ALA A 166 -3.66 -58.33 5.96
CA ALA A 166 -2.43 -59.06 5.61
C ALA A 166 -2.21 -60.16 6.67
N GLY A 167 -2.37 -61.42 6.24
CA GLY A 167 -2.66 -62.55 7.11
C GLY A 167 -1.50 -63.15 7.91
N ARG A 168 -1.86 -64.13 8.75
CA ARG A 168 -0.99 -65.24 9.12
C ARG A 168 -1.81 -66.46 9.52
N ALA A 169 -1.46 -67.59 8.90
CA ALA A 169 -1.94 -68.91 9.19
C ALA A 169 -1.43 -69.43 10.55
N ALA A 170 -2.26 -70.17 11.28
CA ALA A 170 -1.80 -71.26 12.17
C ALA A 170 -2.97 -72.21 12.55
N ARG A 171 -2.90 -73.41 11.95
CA ARG A 171 -3.31 -74.73 12.46
C ARG A 171 -4.17 -74.83 13.73
N ALA A 172 -5.28 -75.57 13.62
CA ALA A 172 -5.52 -76.73 14.49
C ALA A 172 -6.42 -77.75 13.80
N ARG A 173 -5.84 -78.92 13.49
CA ARG A 173 -6.54 -80.12 13.03
C ARG A 173 -7.22 -80.78 14.24
N ARG A 174 -8.51 -81.08 14.16
CA ARG A 174 -9.12 -82.20 14.90
C ARG A 174 -10.15 -82.90 14.02
N ARG A 175 -9.86 -84.18 13.74
CA ARG A 175 -10.79 -85.18 13.17
C ARG A 175 -11.97 -85.41 14.12
N PRO A 176 -13.09 -85.90 13.58
CA PRO A 176 -13.77 -87.03 14.19
C PRO A 176 -13.96 -88.21 13.20
N PRO A 177 -14.29 -89.41 13.72
CA PRO A 177 -14.23 -90.66 12.97
C PRO A 177 -15.53 -90.97 12.21
N ARG A 178 -15.39 -91.77 11.14
CA ARG A 178 -16.43 -92.62 10.51
C ARG A 178 -16.94 -93.67 11.53
N PRO A 179 -18.16 -94.22 11.43
CA PRO A 179 -18.79 -94.79 10.22
C PRO A 179 -19.90 -93.94 9.61
#